data_AF-A0A9W8MEW9-F1
#
_entry.id   AF-A0A9W8MEW9-F1
#
_cell.length_a   1.000
_cell.length_b   1.000
_cell.length_c   1.000
_cell.angle_alpha   90.00
_cell.angle_beta   90.00
_cell.angle_gamma   90.00
#
_symmetry.space_group_name_H-M   'P 1'
#
loop_
_entity.id
_entity.type
_entity.pdbx_description
1 polymer ?
#
loop_
_entity_poly.entity_id
_entity_poly.type
_entity_poly.pdbx_seq_one_letter_code
_entity_poly.pdbx_strand_id
1 'polypeptide(L)'
;MADLIHDLTIARDVNYLGASAAALVIVDFLHTFPDEVRLMWPTPRSAPKAVFFILRYYALLHSALALMYELPRGLDPDQCKAGFMRVAVSSILVVTVSEVILYMRAYAFSERDKKLLAFLITLFISFLSMAYILFVKFTRSVEFVSSPLPNLICAPLSADGFLLGLVFSTTLGSIFVVMLIMIYIAYREYWDASSSLLTIFL
;
A
#
# COMPACT_ATOMS: atom_id res chain seq x y z
N MET A 1 -31.65 8.59 15.11
CA MET A 1 -31.28 9.94 14.61
C MET A 1 -29.86 10.31 15.02
N ALA A 2 -29.46 10.08 16.28
CA ALA A 2 -28.08 10.23 16.71
C ALA A 2 -27.09 9.35 15.91
N ASP A 3 -27.46 8.08 15.66
CA ASP A 3 -26.61 7.14 14.90
C ASP A 3 -26.39 7.60 13.45
N LEU A 4 -27.45 8.08 12.78
CA LEU A 4 -27.36 8.61 11.42
C LEU A 4 -26.45 9.85 11.32
N ILE A 5 -26.51 10.75 12.32
CA ILE A 5 -25.63 11.93 12.37
C ILE A 5 -24.19 11.49 12.58
N HIS A 6 -23.95 10.49 13.43
CA HIS A 6 -22.63 9.93 13.66
C HIS A 6 -22.04 9.31 12.38
N ASP A 7 -22.80 8.49 11.67
CA ASP A 7 -22.36 7.85 10.42
C ASP A 7 -22.03 8.89 9.34
N LEU A 8 -22.81 9.97 9.25
CA LEU A 8 -22.55 11.07 8.32
C LEU A 8 -21.30 11.87 8.66
N THR A 9 -21.01 12.07 9.96
CA THR A 9 -19.77 12.71 10.37
C THR A 9 -18.55 11.87 10.00
N ILE A 10 -18.61 10.55 10.23
CA ILE A 10 -17.53 9.62 9.85
C ILE A 10 -17.29 9.68 8.35
N ALA A 11 -18.33 9.57 7.53
CA ALA A 11 -18.19 9.59 6.07
C ALA A 11 -17.57 10.91 5.57
N ARG A 12 -17.98 12.04 6.16
CA ARG A 12 -17.41 13.35 5.83
C ARG A 12 -15.92 13.44 6.22
N ASP A 13 -15.58 12.96 7.40
CA ASP A 13 -14.20 13.02 7.90
C ASP A 13 -13.27 12.12 7.07
N VAL A 14 -13.75 10.94 6.66
CA VAL A 14 -13.02 10.05 5.73
C VAL A 14 -12.74 10.74 4.39
N ASN A 15 -13.71 11.46 3.81
CA ASN A 15 -13.48 12.19 2.57
C ASN A 15 -12.48 13.34 2.72
N TYR A 16 -12.50 14.06 3.85
CA TYR A 16 -11.49 15.09 4.11
C TYR A 16 -10.09 14.48 4.28
N LEU A 17 -10.00 13.32 4.92
CA LEU A 17 -8.75 12.57 5.04
C LEU A 17 -8.26 12.09 3.66
N GLY A 18 -9.15 11.58 2.81
CA GLY A 18 -8.83 11.15 1.44
C GLY A 18 -8.33 12.30 0.57
N ALA A 19 -9.03 13.44 0.58
CA ALA A 19 -8.59 14.65 -0.11
C ALA A 19 -7.25 15.18 0.41
N SER A 20 -7.04 15.17 1.73
CA SER A 20 -5.77 15.57 2.34
C SER A 20 -4.64 14.62 1.97
N ALA A 21 -4.89 13.31 1.96
CA ALA A 21 -3.92 12.30 1.53
C ALA A 21 -3.54 12.47 0.06
N ALA A 22 -4.51 12.74 -0.82
CA ALA A 22 -4.24 13.03 -2.23
C ALA A 22 -3.37 14.29 -2.40
N ALA A 23 -3.62 15.35 -1.62
CA ALA A 23 -2.77 16.54 -1.62
C ALA A 23 -1.33 16.22 -1.16
N LEU A 24 -1.18 15.42 -0.10
CA LEU A 24 0.14 14.98 0.37
C LEU A 24 0.90 14.17 -0.69
N VAL A 25 0.23 13.27 -1.41
CA VAL A 25 0.84 12.50 -2.50
C VAL A 25 1.34 13.43 -3.63
N ILE A 26 0.56 14.45 -3.97
CA ILE A 26 0.97 15.44 -4.99
C ILE A 26 2.18 16.26 -4.51
N VAL A 27 2.17 16.71 -3.26
CA VAL A 27 3.27 17.47 -2.66
C VAL A 27 4.55 16.63 -2.62
N ASP A 28 4.46 15.38 -2.16
CA ASP A 28 5.60 14.45 -2.14
C ASP A 28 6.15 14.20 -3.55
N PHE A 29 5.26 14.03 -4.54
CA PHE A 29 5.66 13.86 -5.93
C PHE A 29 6.44 15.07 -6.45
N LEU A 30 5.90 16.29 -6.26
CA LEU A 30 6.55 17.53 -6.71
C LEU A 30 7.89 17.76 -6.03
N HIS A 31 7.98 17.48 -4.72
CA HIS A 31 9.20 17.67 -3.95
C HIS A 31 10.31 16.70 -4.38
N THR A 32 9.96 15.45 -4.68
CA THR A 32 10.94 14.41 -5.04
C THR A 32 11.23 14.32 -6.54
N PHE A 33 10.50 15.07 -7.38
CA PHE A 33 10.67 15.06 -8.84
C PHE A 33 12.04 15.59 -9.32
N PRO A 34 12.63 16.67 -8.77
CA PRO A 34 13.96 17.13 -9.18
C PRO A 34 15.04 16.06 -8.95
N ASP A 35 14.96 15.36 -7.82
CA ASP A 35 15.89 14.27 -7.49
C ASP A 35 15.67 13.04 -8.37
N GLU A 36 14.42 12.74 -8.73
CA GLU A 36 14.07 11.69 -9.70
C GLU A 36 14.75 11.96 -11.05
N VAL A 37 14.62 13.17 -11.59
CA VAL A 37 15.23 13.56 -12.87
C VAL A 37 16.76 13.48 -12.79
N ARG A 38 17.34 13.93 -11.67
CA ARG A 38 18.80 13.94 -11.50
C ARG A 38 19.41 12.55 -11.30
N LEU A 39 18.75 11.67 -10.55
CA LEU A 39 19.31 10.38 -10.12
C LEU A 39 18.77 9.19 -10.92
N MET A 40 17.47 9.15 -11.20
CA MET A 40 16.84 7.99 -11.83
C MET A 40 16.96 8.05 -13.35
N TRP A 41 16.78 9.21 -13.99
CA TRP A 41 16.74 9.31 -15.46
C TRP A 41 18.05 8.89 -16.16
N PRO A 42 19.27 9.33 -15.72
CA PRO A 42 20.51 8.96 -16.40
C PRO A 42 20.94 7.50 -16.18
N THR A 43 20.37 6.82 -15.18
CA THR A 43 20.74 5.44 -14.83
C THR A 43 20.26 4.44 -15.89
N PRO A 44 21.02 3.39 -16.26
CA PRO A 44 20.59 2.36 -17.21
C PRO A 44 19.29 1.68 -16.76
N ARG A 45 18.57 1.07 -17.72
CA ARG A 45 17.31 0.36 -17.40
C ARG A 45 17.59 -0.83 -16.49
N SER A 46 16.92 -0.84 -15.34
CA SER A 46 16.99 -1.92 -14.35
C SER A 46 15.58 -2.29 -13.92
N ALA A 47 15.36 -3.55 -13.51
CA ALA A 47 14.07 -3.99 -12.98
C ALA A 47 13.59 -3.14 -11.77
N PRO A 48 14.46 -2.77 -10.79
CA PRO A 48 14.07 -1.86 -9.71
C PRO A 48 13.58 -0.50 -10.20
N LYS A 49 14.22 0.07 -11.23
CA LYS A 49 13.84 1.35 -11.83
C LYS A 49 12.44 1.28 -12.44
N ALA A 50 12.12 0.19 -13.14
CA ALA A 50 10.79 -0.01 -13.72
C ALA A 50 9.70 -0.11 -12.65
N VAL A 51 9.92 -0.93 -11.61
CA VAL A 51 8.95 -1.10 -10.51
C VAL A 51 8.76 0.21 -9.74
N PHE A 52 9.83 0.97 -9.51
CA PHE A 52 9.76 2.29 -8.88
C PHE A 52 8.87 3.25 -9.67
N PHE A 53 9.07 3.38 -10.98
CA PHE A 53 8.22 4.25 -11.81
C PHE A 53 6.77 3.78 -11.84
N ILE A 54 6.53 2.47 -11.96
CA ILE A 54 5.17 1.91 -11.92
C ILE A 54 4.49 2.34 -10.62
N LEU A 55 5.11 2.12 -9.45
CA LEU A 55 4.51 2.51 -8.18
C LEU A 55 4.23 4.01 -8.12
N ARG A 56 5.22 4.82 -8.50
CA ARG A 56 5.18 6.28 -8.34
C ARG A 56 4.08 6.92 -9.20
N TYR A 57 4.00 6.57 -10.47
CA TYR A 57 2.96 7.10 -11.37
C TYR A 57 1.60 6.47 -11.09
N TYR A 58 1.56 5.20 -10.67
CA TYR A 58 0.31 4.53 -10.32
C TYR A 58 -0.28 5.07 -9.01
N ALA A 59 0.53 5.51 -8.05
CA ALA A 59 0.04 6.17 -6.84
C ALA A 59 -0.73 7.46 -7.15
N LEU A 60 -0.27 8.26 -8.13
CA LEU A 60 -1.02 9.44 -8.60
C LEU A 60 -2.37 9.05 -9.23
N LEU A 61 -2.37 7.99 -10.05
CA LEU A 61 -3.60 7.46 -10.63
C LEU A 61 -4.56 6.96 -9.53
N HIS A 62 -4.05 6.28 -8.51
CA HIS A 62 -4.83 5.82 -7.37
C HIS A 62 -5.48 7.00 -6.62
N SER A 63 -4.70 8.05 -6.33
CA SER A 63 -5.24 9.27 -5.71
C SER A 63 -6.32 9.95 -6.56
N ALA A 64 -6.17 9.97 -7.88
CA ALA A 64 -7.21 10.49 -8.77
C ALA A 64 -8.49 9.63 -8.73
N LEU A 65 -8.36 8.29 -8.73
CA LEU A 65 -9.50 7.39 -8.61
C LEU A 65 -10.22 7.53 -7.26
N ALA A 66 -9.46 7.72 -6.17
CA ALA A 66 -10.02 7.98 -4.85
C ALA A 66 -10.85 9.29 -4.83
N LEU A 67 -10.30 10.38 -5.38
CA LEU A 67 -11.02 11.66 -5.48
C LEU A 67 -12.28 11.54 -6.36
N MET A 68 -12.23 10.78 -7.47
CA MET A 68 -13.40 10.55 -8.32
C MET A 68 -14.52 9.77 -7.60
N TYR A 69 -14.18 8.99 -6.59
CA TYR A 69 -15.13 8.26 -5.76
C TYR A 69 -15.67 9.13 -4.60
N GLU A 70 -14.82 9.92 -3.97
CA GLU A 70 -15.14 10.69 -2.75
C GLU A 70 -15.90 12.01 -3.02
N LEU A 71 -15.65 12.65 -4.17
CA LEU A 71 -16.17 14.00 -4.46
C LEU A 71 -17.63 14.05 -4.93
N PRO A 72 -18.13 13.17 -5.82
CA PRO A 72 -19.47 13.33 -6.35
C PRO A 72 -20.54 12.88 -5.33
N ARG A 73 -21.66 13.61 -5.30
CA ARG A 73 -22.80 13.39 -4.39
C ARG A 73 -23.99 12.86 -5.17
N GLY A 74 -24.77 11.96 -4.57
CA GLY A 74 -25.99 11.44 -5.20
C GLY A 74 -25.74 10.53 -6.40
N LEU A 75 -24.68 9.72 -6.37
CA LEU A 75 -24.47 8.67 -7.37
C LEU A 75 -25.55 7.59 -7.24
N ASP A 76 -25.89 6.97 -8.37
CA ASP A 76 -26.67 5.76 -8.42
C ASP A 76 -25.95 4.61 -7.65
N PRO A 77 -26.66 3.72 -6.94
CA PRO A 77 -26.06 2.62 -6.18
C PRO A 77 -25.10 1.75 -7.00
N ASP A 78 -25.37 1.51 -8.28
CA ASP A 78 -24.49 0.70 -9.12
C ASP A 78 -23.18 1.43 -9.44
N GLN A 79 -23.25 2.75 -9.65
CA GLN A 79 -22.07 3.59 -9.88
C GLN A 79 -21.22 3.71 -8.60
N CYS A 80 -21.88 3.81 -7.45
CA CYS A 80 -21.24 3.84 -6.13
C CYS A 80 -20.45 2.54 -5.85
N LYS A 81 -21.08 1.38 -6.08
CA LYS A 81 -20.43 0.06 -5.95
C LYS A 81 -19.25 -0.09 -6.92
N ALA A 82 -19.43 0.32 -8.17
CA ALA A 82 -18.36 0.26 -9.17
C ALA A 82 -17.18 1.17 -8.81
N GLY A 83 -17.44 2.38 -8.30
CA GLY A 83 -16.42 3.30 -7.82
C GLY A 83 -15.63 2.73 -6.66
N PHE A 84 -16.32 2.21 -5.63
CA PHE A 84 -15.68 1.57 -4.47
C PHE A 84 -14.80 0.40 -4.89
N MET A 85 -15.30 -0.50 -5.75
CA MET A 85 -14.53 -1.64 -6.24
C MET A 85 -13.28 -1.21 -7.03
N ARG A 86 -13.37 -0.16 -7.85
CA ARG A 86 -12.21 0.38 -8.58
C ARG A 86 -11.15 0.90 -7.61
N VAL A 87 -11.55 1.67 -6.60
CA VAL A 87 -10.61 2.18 -5.58
C VAL A 87 -10.01 1.04 -4.78
N ALA A 88 -10.80 0.08 -4.32
CA ALA A 88 -10.34 -1.06 -3.54
C ALA A 88 -9.34 -1.94 -4.31
N VAL A 89 -9.65 -2.26 -5.58
CA VAL A 89 -8.72 -2.99 -6.46
C VAL A 89 -7.47 -2.16 -6.75
N SER A 90 -7.61 -0.85 -6.88
CA SER A 90 -6.47 0.04 -7.07
C SER A 90 -5.56 0.06 -5.83
N SER A 91 -6.12 0.11 -4.62
CA SER A 91 -5.37 0.07 -3.35
C SER A 91 -4.56 -1.22 -3.21
N ILE A 92 -5.15 -2.40 -3.46
CA ILE A 92 -4.42 -3.66 -3.34
C ILE A 92 -3.26 -3.76 -4.34
N LEU A 93 -3.40 -3.16 -5.53
CA LEU A 93 -2.32 -3.05 -6.51
C LEU A 93 -1.18 -2.15 -6.03
N VAL A 94 -1.48 -0.96 -5.47
CA VAL A 94 -0.46 -0.08 -4.88
C VAL A 94 0.30 -0.80 -3.76
N VAL A 95 -0.42 -1.49 -2.87
CA VAL A 95 0.17 -2.27 -1.76
C VAL A 95 1.06 -3.39 -2.30
N THR A 96 0.58 -4.17 -3.27
CA THR A 96 1.34 -5.28 -3.87
C THR A 96 2.66 -4.78 -4.47
N VAL A 97 2.63 -3.70 -5.25
CA VAL A 97 3.84 -3.13 -5.86
C VAL A 97 4.79 -2.56 -4.80
N SER A 98 4.26 -1.98 -3.72
CA SER A 98 5.04 -1.50 -2.58
C SER A 98 5.77 -2.64 -1.86
N GLU A 99 5.08 -3.76 -1.63
CA GLU A 99 5.69 -4.97 -1.06
C GLU A 99 6.78 -5.52 -1.98
N VAL A 100 6.55 -5.57 -3.31
CA VAL A 100 7.58 -6.00 -4.26
C VAL A 100 8.86 -5.17 -4.13
N ILE A 101 8.75 -3.84 -3.99
CA ILE A 101 9.93 -2.97 -3.78
C ILE A 101 10.61 -3.29 -2.45
N LEU A 102 9.84 -3.51 -1.38
CA LEU A 102 10.39 -3.84 -0.05
C LEU A 102 11.20 -5.15 -0.08
N TYR A 103 10.63 -6.20 -0.67
CA TYR A 103 11.31 -7.50 -0.82
C TYR A 103 12.51 -7.42 -1.76
N MET A 104 12.42 -6.62 -2.84
CA MET A 104 13.55 -6.40 -3.74
C MET A 104 14.71 -5.69 -3.03
N ARG A 105 14.41 -4.72 -2.16
CA ARG A 105 15.43 -4.10 -1.29
C ARG A 105 16.00 -5.12 -0.33
N ALA A 106 15.16 -5.96 0.28
CA ALA A 106 15.62 -6.99 1.20
C ALA A 106 16.57 -8.00 0.54
N TYR A 107 16.29 -8.36 -0.71
CA TYR A 107 17.20 -9.20 -1.48
C TYR A 107 18.52 -8.50 -1.83
N ALA A 108 18.47 -7.20 -2.16
CA ALA A 108 19.68 -6.44 -2.48
C ALA A 108 20.64 -6.33 -1.29
N PHE A 109 20.12 -6.25 -0.06
CA PHE A 109 20.92 -6.25 1.17
C PHE A 109 21.53 -7.61 1.51
N SER A 110 20.99 -8.72 1.01
CA SER A 110 21.48 -10.06 1.34
C SER A 110 22.67 -10.53 0.49
N GLU A 111 23.47 -9.62 -0.07
CA GLU A 111 24.58 -9.94 -1.00
C GLU A 111 24.22 -10.91 -2.14
N ARG A 112 22.92 -11.01 -2.50
CA ARG A 112 22.37 -11.91 -3.52
C ARG A 112 22.45 -13.42 -3.22
N ASP A 113 22.46 -13.84 -1.95
CA ASP A 113 22.35 -15.27 -1.60
C ASP A 113 21.05 -15.89 -2.18
N LYS A 114 21.20 -16.94 -2.99
CA LYS A 114 20.07 -17.63 -3.66
C LYS A 114 19.17 -18.39 -2.69
N LYS A 115 19.68 -18.84 -1.55
CA LYS A 115 18.88 -19.52 -0.50
C LYS A 115 17.98 -18.50 0.19
N LEU A 116 18.54 -17.34 0.52
CA LEU A 116 17.76 -16.26 1.12
C LEU A 116 16.73 -15.71 0.13
N LEU A 117 17.06 -15.62 -1.16
CA LEU A 117 16.07 -15.28 -2.19
C LEU A 117 14.88 -16.25 -2.21
N ALA A 118 15.13 -17.56 -2.20
CA ALA A 118 14.07 -18.56 -2.19
C ALA A 118 13.18 -18.44 -0.93
N PHE A 119 13.80 -18.16 0.23
CA PHE A 119 13.08 -17.88 1.47
C PHE A 119 12.22 -16.61 1.37
N LEU A 120 12.77 -15.50 0.88
CA LEU A 120 12.04 -14.24 0.69
C LEU A 120 10.88 -14.38 -0.29
N ILE A 121 11.05 -15.10 -1.40
CA ILE A 121 9.98 -15.35 -2.37
C ILE A 121 8.86 -16.17 -1.73
N THR A 122 9.20 -17.20 -0.97
CA THR A 122 8.21 -18.04 -0.28
C THR A 122 7.40 -17.22 0.72
N LEU A 123 8.08 -16.36 1.50
CA LEU A 123 7.46 -15.46 2.47
C LEU A 123 6.55 -14.44 1.78
N PHE A 124 7.01 -13.84 0.68
CA PHE A 124 6.22 -12.91 -0.12
C PHE A 124 4.94 -13.56 -0.62
N ILE A 125 5.03 -14.74 -1.24
CA ILE A 125 3.86 -15.45 -1.76
C ILE A 125 2.89 -15.84 -0.64
N SER A 126 3.38 -16.24 0.54
CA SER A 126 2.52 -16.59 1.67
C SER A 126 1.72 -15.40 2.20
N PHE A 127 2.38 -14.25 2.41
CA PHE A 127 1.68 -13.05 2.88
C PHE A 127 0.74 -12.48 1.82
N LEU A 128 1.18 -12.45 0.56
CA LEU A 128 0.38 -11.94 -0.56
C LEU A 128 -0.90 -12.76 -0.74
N SER A 129 -0.78 -14.10 -0.75
CA SER A 129 -1.95 -14.98 -0.89
C SER A 129 -2.93 -14.83 0.27
N MET A 130 -2.43 -14.74 1.51
CA MET A 130 -3.28 -14.49 2.68
C MET A 130 -4.03 -13.15 2.56
N ALA A 131 -3.32 -12.07 2.22
CA ALA A 131 -3.92 -10.75 2.05
C ALA A 131 -4.99 -10.74 0.95
N TYR A 132 -4.73 -11.39 -0.20
CA TYR A 132 -5.70 -11.49 -1.30
C TYR A 132 -6.95 -12.27 -0.91
N ILE A 133 -6.81 -13.40 -0.20
CA ILE A 133 -7.97 -14.20 0.24
C ILE A 133 -8.83 -13.38 1.19
N LEU A 134 -8.22 -12.68 2.15
CA LEU A 134 -8.93 -11.80 3.08
C LEU A 134 -9.61 -10.64 2.36
N PHE A 135 -8.94 -10.03 1.39
CA PHE A 135 -9.49 -8.94 0.58
C PHE A 135 -10.69 -9.38 -0.26
N VAL A 136 -10.64 -10.57 -0.88
CA VAL A 136 -11.77 -11.14 -1.62
C VAL A 136 -12.95 -11.44 -0.70
N LYS A 137 -12.69 -11.93 0.53
CA LYS A 137 -13.74 -12.12 1.54
C LYS A 137 -14.36 -10.79 1.97
N PHE A 138 -13.53 -9.77 2.21
CA PHE A 138 -13.98 -8.42 2.57
C PHE A 138 -14.85 -7.81 1.47
N THR A 139 -14.39 -7.79 0.22
CA THR A 139 -15.16 -7.22 -0.89
C THR A 139 -16.50 -7.91 -1.15
N ARG A 140 -16.64 -9.18 -0.74
CA ARG A 140 -17.92 -9.91 -0.78
C ARG A 140 -18.84 -9.62 0.41
N SER A 141 -18.33 -9.17 1.55
CA SER A 141 -19.14 -8.83 2.73
C SER A 141 -19.71 -7.41 2.68
N VAL A 142 -19.21 -6.56 1.77
CA VAL A 142 -19.68 -5.19 1.62
C VAL A 142 -21.03 -5.14 0.91
N GLU A 143 -22.05 -4.61 1.59
CA GLU A 143 -23.38 -4.38 1.01
C GLU A 143 -23.62 -2.90 0.70
N PHE A 144 -24.20 -2.65 -0.48
CA PHE A 144 -24.57 -1.32 -0.95
C PHE A 144 -26.10 -1.24 -1.05
N VAL A 145 -26.70 -0.30 -0.35
CA VAL A 145 -28.14 -0.03 -0.42
C VAL A 145 -28.35 1.38 -0.91
N SER A 146 -29.38 1.58 -1.74
CA SER A 146 -29.84 2.89 -2.18
C SER A 146 -30.26 3.73 -0.96
N SER A 147 -29.49 4.77 -0.63
CA SER A 147 -29.83 5.67 0.47
C SER A 147 -31.09 6.47 0.11
N PRO A 148 -32.13 6.52 0.98
CA PRO A 148 -33.35 7.28 0.72
C PRO A 148 -33.16 8.81 0.76
N LEU A 149 -31.95 9.29 1.08
CA LEU A 149 -31.61 10.70 1.21
C LEU A 149 -30.94 11.21 -0.07
N PRO A 150 -31.53 12.19 -0.78
CA PRO A 150 -30.85 12.86 -1.89
C PRO A 150 -29.64 13.65 -1.34
N ASN A 151 -28.51 13.58 -2.05
CA ASN A 151 -27.22 14.24 -1.74
C ASN A 151 -26.30 13.58 -0.69
N LEU A 152 -26.50 12.31 -0.34
CA LEU A 152 -25.52 11.59 0.48
C LEU A 152 -24.24 11.28 -0.32
N ILE A 153 -23.13 11.19 0.43
CA ILE A 153 -21.86 10.64 -0.05
C ILE A 153 -22.05 9.14 -0.27
N CYS A 154 -21.45 8.60 -1.33
CA CYS A 154 -21.44 7.16 -1.58
C CYS A 154 -20.63 6.45 -0.49
N ALA A 155 -21.29 5.59 0.31
CA ALA A 155 -20.65 4.81 1.36
C ALA A 155 -21.27 3.40 1.43
N PRO A 156 -20.49 2.37 1.80
CA PRO A 156 -21.04 1.06 2.09
C PRO A 156 -21.96 1.12 3.33
N LEU A 157 -23.11 0.45 3.28
CA LEU A 157 -24.05 0.42 4.41
C LEU A 157 -23.53 -0.46 5.54
N SER A 158 -22.94 -1.60 5.16
CA SER A 158 -22.32 -2.55 6.07
C SER A 158 -20.98 -2.98 5.49
N ALA A 159 -19.96 -2.97 6.33
CA ALA A 159 -18.64 -3.48 6.00
C ALA A 159 -18.09 -4.20 7.23
N ASP A 160 -17.53 -5.39 7.01
CA ASP A 160 -16.91 -6.14 8.09
C ASP A 160 -15.53 -5.55 8.41
N GLY A 161 -15.51 -4.63 9.37
CA GLY A 161 -14.29 -3.95 9.83
C GLY A 161 -13.24 -4.92 10.38
N PHE A 162 -13.65 -6.09 10.87
CA PHE A 162 -12.72 -7.11 11.34
C PHE A 162 -11.93 -7.72 10.17
N LEU A 163 -12.61 -8.07 9.07
CA LEU A 163 -11.94 -8.56 7.86
C LEU A 163 -10.99 -7.51 7.28
N LEU A 164 -11.40 -6.24 7.24
CA LEU A 164 -10.54 -5.15 6.80
C LEU A 164 -9.30 -5.00 7.70
N GLY A 165 -9.50 -5.07 9.02
CA GLY A 165 -8.40 -5.04 10.00
C GLY A 165 -7.42 -6.20 9.82
N LEU A 166 -7.91 -7.40 9.48
CA LEU A 166 -7.04 -8.55 9.18
C LEU A 166 -6.22 -8.35 7.91
N VAL A 167 -6.76 -7.72 6.87
CA VAL A 167 -5.99 -7.37 5.65
C VAL A 167 -4.82 -6.45 6.02
N PHE A 168 -5.10 -5.35 6.71
CA PHE A 168 -4.05 -4.41 7.14
C PHE A 168 -3.04 -5.04 8.10
N SER A 169 -3.50 -5.85 9.05
CA SER A 169 -2.62 -6.56 9.98
C SER A 169 -1.68 -7.52 9.26
N THR A 170 -2.17 -8.22 8.24
CA THR A 170 -1.34 -9.13 7.43
C THR A 170 -0.26 -8.38 6.67
N THR A 171 -0.60 -7.25 6.04
CA THR A 171 0.38 -6.39 5.34
C THR A 171 1.37 -5.74 6.31
N LEU A 172 0.93 -5.26 7.47
CA LEU A 172 1.85 -4.72 8.48
C LEU A 172 2.77 -5.79 9.05
N GLY A 173 2.27 -7.01 9.25
CA GLY A 173 3.05 -8.17 9.65
C GLY A 173 4.13 -8.51 8.62
N SER A 174 3.82 -8.48 7.33
CA SER A 174 4.80 -8.74 6.27
C SER A 174 5.94 -7.70 6.30
N ILE A 175 5.60 -6.42 6.43
CA ILE A 175 6.57 -5.32 6.52
C ILE A 175 7.46 -5.49 7.75
N PHE A 176 6.85 -5.77 8.90
CA PHE A 176 7.58 -5.96 10.15
C PHE A 176 8.58 -7.12 10.07
N VAL A 177 8.16 -8.27 9.53
CA VAL A 177 9.05 -9.42 9.35
C VAL A 177 10.22 -9.09 8.41
N VAL A 178 9.94 -8.45 7.27
CA VAL A 178 11.00 -8.07 6.33
C VAL A 178 11.97 -7.05 6.94
N MET A 179 11.46 -6.09 7.70
CA MET A 179 12.30 -5.15 8.44
C MET A 179 13.20 -5.85 9.46
N LEU A 180 12.69 -6.83 10.20
CA LEU A 180 13.50 -7.61 11.14
C LEU A 180 14.60 -8.41 10.42
N ILE A 181 14.28 -9.02 9.28
CA ILE A 181 15.26 -9.73 8.46
C ILE A 181 16.37 -8.77 7.99
N MET A 182 15.98 -7.59 7.52
CA MET A 182 16.91 -6.55 7.08
C MET A 182 17.84 -6.09 8.18
N ILE A 183 17.28 -5.82 9.36
CA ILE A 183 18.04 -5.44 10.55
C ILE A 183 18.99 -6.57 10.95
N TYR A 184 18.54 -7.82 10.93
CA TYR A 184 19.37 -8.98 11.24
C TYR A 184 20.56 -9.13 10.28
N ILE A 185 20.33 -8.99 8.97
CA ILE A 185 21.40 -9.04 7.96
C ILE A 185 22.41 -7.90 8.21
N ALA A 186 21.92 -6.68 8.40
CA ALA A 186 22.78 -5.53 8.66
C ALA A 186 23.63 -5.67 9.93
N TYR A 187 23.05 -6.21 11.02
CA TYR A 187 23.80 -6.48 12.25
C TYR A 187 24.86 -7.58 12.06
N ARG A 188 24.54 -8.62 11.29
CA ARG A 188 25.48 -9.71 11.00
C ARG A 188 26.70 -9.17 10.23
N GLU A 189 26.47 -8.41 9.17
CA GLU A 189 27.55 -7.79 8.39
C GLU A 189 28.41 -6.84 9.23
N TYR A 190 27.77 -6.01 10.07
CA TYR A 190 28.49 -5.11 10.97
C TYR A 190 29.41 -5.88 11.94
N TRP A 191 28.93 -7.00 12.49
CA TRP A 191 29.71 -7.81 13.42
C TRP A 191 30.88 -8.54 12.73
N ASP A 192 30.66 -9.07 11.53
CA ASP A 192 31.71 -9.71 10.74
C ASP A 192 32.79 -8.70 10.33
N ALA A 193 32.41 -7.48 9.94
CA ALA A 193 33.33 -6.39 9.65
C ALA A 193 34.15 -5.94 10.88
N SER A 194 33.50 -5.84 12.05
CA SER A 194 34.19 -5.50 13.31
C SER A 194 35.21 -6.57 13.72
N SER A 195 34.89 -7.85 13.50
CA SER A 195 35.78 -8.97 13.83
C SER A 195 37.01 -9.02 12.92
N SER A 196 36.83 -8.68 11.64
CA SER A 196 37.93 -8.59 10.66
C SER A 196 38.85 -7.38 10.90
N LEU A 197 38.32 -6.25 11.39
CA LEU A 197 39.16 -5.10 11.74
C LEU A 197 40.01 -5.39 12.99
N LEU A 198 39.45 -6.08 13.99
CA LEU A 198 40.19 -6.47 15.19
C LEU A 198 41.35 -7.44 14.91
N THR A 199 41.29 -8.22 13.83
CA THR A 199 42.35 -9.15 13.42
C THR A 199 43.45 -8.51 12.57
N ILE A 200 43.24 -7.32 12.01
CA ILE A 200 44.26 -6.58 11.24
C ILE A 200 45.13 -5.70 12.16
N PHE A 201 44.59 -5.27 13.31
CA PHE A 201 45.29 -4.43 14.28
C PHE A 201 46.02 -5.21 15.40
N LEU A 202 45.96 -6.54 15.39
CA LEU A 202 46.61 -7.45 16.35
C LEU A 202 47.67 -8.29 15.64
#